data_AF-A0A938RCN0-F1
#
_entry.id   AF-A0A938RCN0-F1
#
_cell.length_a   1.000
_cell.length_b   1.000
_cell.length_c   1.000
_cell.angle_alpha   90.00
_cell.angle_beta   90.00
_cell.angle_gamma   90.00
#
_symmetry.space_group_name_H-M   'P 1'
#
loop_
_entity.id
_entity.type
_entity.pdbx_description
1 polymer ?
#
loop_
_entity_poly.entity_id
_entity_poly.type
_entity_poly.pdbx_seq_one_letter_code
_entity_poly.pdbx_strand_id
1 'polypeptide(L)'
;MKKWIDLRSDTVTRPTPAMRKVMAEAEVGDDIFGEDPTANALQERVAKLLGKEAAIFVPSGTMANQLAIKSHTQAGDEVVIEATSHPYNFEGGGGAVLSAIQFYCLKGIRGILDASQIEEAIRPDDHHFPVTRLICLENTHNRGGGSIYPIEKMAEIHRLAKSKGLLIHLDGARLWN
;
A
#
# COMPACT_ATOMS: atom_id res chain seq x y z
N MET A 1 -5.67 -36.78 9.68
CA MET A 1 -5.10 -35.53 10.26
C MET A 1 -6.23 -34.68 10.81
N LYS A 2 -6.13 -34.18 12.05
CA LYS A 2 -7.13 -33.24 12.60
C LYS A 2 -7.17 -31.99 11.71
N LYS A 3 -8.38 -31.62 11.26
CA LYS A 3 -8.62 -30.39 10.51
C LYS A 3 -8.67 -29.25 11.53
N TRP A 4 -7.59 -28.48 11.63
CA TRP A 4 -7.51 -27.35 12.55
C TRP A 4 -8.28 -26.16 11.95
N ILE A 5 -9.08 -25.48 12.77
CA ILE A 5 -9.68 -24.19 12.42
C ILE A 5 -8.62 -23.14 12.75
N ASP A 6 -8.00 -22.57 11.72
CA ASP A 6 -6.94 -21.57 11.86
C ASP A 6 -7.49 -20.17 11.58
N LEU A 7 -7.66 -19.37 12.64
CA LEU A 7 -8.20 -18.01 12.57
C LEU A 7 -7.11 -16.94 12.78
N ARG A 8 -5.83 -17.29 12.62
CA ARG A 8 -4.72 -16.36 12.86
C ARG A 8 -4.65 -15.24 11.83
N SER A 9 -4.86 -15.57 10.56
CA SER A 9 -4.82 -14.64 9.42
C SER A 9 -5.32 -15.32 8.15
N ASP A 10 -5.82 -14.52 7.20
CA ASP A 10 -6.06 -14.89 5.81
C ASP A 10 -4.81 -15.35 5.03
N THR A 11 -3.61 -14.99 5.50
CA THR A 11 -2.33 -15.43 4.93
C THR A 11 -2.06 -16.93 5.06
N VAL A 12 -2.81 -17.66 5.90
CA VAL A 12 -2.65 -19.12 6.07
C VAL A 12 -3.31 -19.94 4.95
N THR A 13 -3.96 -19.26 4.00
CA THR A 13 -4.58 -19.88 2.82
C THR A 13 -3.57 -20.72 2.03
N ARG A 14 -4.05 -21.80 1.42
CA ARG A 14 -3.23 -22.70 0.61
C ARG A 14 -3.76 -22.73 -0.82
N PRO A 15 -2.89 -22.79 -1.84
CA PRO A 15 -3.32 -22.90 -3.23
C PRO A 15 -4.27 -24.08 -3.43
N THR A 16 -5.40 -23.82 -4.08
CA THR A 16 -6.38 -24.85 -4.46
C THR A 16 -5.76 -25.81 -5.50
N PRO A 17 -6.33 -27.00 -5.71
CA PRO A 17 -5.86 -27.89 -6.78
C PRO A 17 -5.83 -27.23 -8.16
N ALA A 18 -6.82 -26.39 -8.48
CA ALA A 18 -6.86 -25.64 -9.74
C ALA A 18 -5.72 -24.62 -9.83
N MET A 19 -5.45 -23.85 -8.76
CA MET A 19 -4.31 -22.93 -8.72
C MET A 19 -2.99 -23.67 -8.90
N ARG A 20 -2.81 -24.83 -8.27
CA ARG A 20 -1.60 -25.65 -8.42
C ARG A 20 -1.38 -26.11 -9.86
N LYS A 21 -2.45 -26.51 -10.53
CA LYS A 21 -2.40 -26.90 -11.94
C LYS A 21 -1.97 -25.71 -12.83
N VAL A 22 -2.64 -24.56 -12.69
CA VAL A 22 -2.31 -23.35 -13.46
C VAL A 22 -0.87 -22.90 -13.22
N MET A 23 -0.38 -22.92 -11.97
CA MET A 23 1.01 -22.57 -11.68
C MET A 23 2.02 -23.54 -12.31
N ALA A 24 1.71 -24.84 -12.34
CA ALA A 24 2.61 -25.85 -12.91
C ALA A 24 2.64 -25.83 -14.45
N GLU A 25 1.57 -25.35 -15.07
CA GLU A 25 1.38 -25.31 -16.53
C GLU A 25 1.58 -23.89 -17.11
N ALA A 26 1.96 -22.91 -16.30
CA ALA A 26 2.11 -21.52 -16.74
C ALA A 26 3.21 -21.38 -17.79
N GLU A 27 2.93 -20.61 -18.85
CA GLU A 27 3.97 -20.14 -19.77
C GLU A 27 4.80 -19.06 -19.07
N VAL A 28 6.11 -19.21 -19.09
CA VAL A 28 7.05 -18.36 -18.35
C VAL A 28 8.17 -17.86 -19.24
N GLY A 29 8.83 -16.81 -18.81
CA GLY A 29 9.97 -16.19 -19.49
C GLY A 29 10.86 -15.45 -18.50
N ASP A 30 11.81 -14.67 -19.02
CA ASP A 30 12.64 -13.81 -18.17
C ASP A 30 11.94 -12.46 -17.93
N ASP A 31 11.46 -12.26 -16.70
CA ASP A 31 10.75 -11.03 -16.29
C ASP A 31 11.65 -9.78 -16.32
N ILE A 32 12.98 -9.92 -16.21
CA ILE A 32 13.92 -8.78 -16.32
C ILE A 32 13.87 -8.19 -17.72
N PHE A 33 13.70 -9.04 -18.74
CA PHE A 33 13.54 -8.63 -20.12
C PHE A 33 12.08 -8.35 -20.51
N GLY A 34 11.14 -8.54 -19.57
CA GLY A 34 9.70 -8.40 -19.83
C GLY A 34 9.13 -9.52 -20.69
N GLU A 35 9.77 -10.69 -20.71
CA GLU A 35 9.43 -11.81 -21.59
C GLU A 35 8.54 -12.86 -20.91
N ASP A 36 8.17 -12.70 -19.64
CA ASP A 36 7.25 -13.61 -18.96
C ASP A 36 5.77 -13.30 -19.32
N PRO A 37 5.10 -14.13 -20.14
CA PRO A 37 3.75 -13.83 -20.59
C PRO A 37 2.71 -13.90 -19.46
N THR A 38 2.94 -14.75 -18.45
CA THR A 38 2.03 -14.90 -17.31
C THR A 38 2.09 -13.70 -16.39
N ALA A 39 3.30 -13.22 -16.06
CA ALA A 39 3.49 -12.00 -15.27
C ALA A 39 2.92 -10.78 -16.00
N ASN A 40 3.21 -10.62 -17.28
CA ASN A 40 2.67 -9.54 -18.11
C ASN A 40 1.14 -9.53 -18.13
N ALA A 41 0.50 -10.68 -18.36
CA ALA A 41 -0.95 -10.80 -18.36
C ALA A 41 -1.57 -10.45 -16.99
N LEU A 42 -0.92 -10.85 -15.89
CA LEU A 42 -1.36 -10.48 -14.54
C LEU A 42 -1.30 -8.96 -14.35
N GLN A 43 -0.18 -8.33 -14.70
CA GLN A 43 0.04 -6.89 -14.57
C GLN A 43 -0.97 -6.10 -15.40
N GLU A 44 -1.16 -6.44 -16.68
CA GLU A 44 -2.13 -5.79 -17.56
C GLU A 44 -3.56 -5.92 -17.02
N ARG A 45 -3.95 -7.11 -16.59
CA ARG A 45 -5.28 -7.37 -16.04
C ARG A 45 -5.55 -6.52 -14.80
N VAL A 46 -4.59 -6.43 -13.87
CA VAL A 46 -4.75 -5.65 -12.63
C VAL A 46 -4.75 -4.16 -12.92
N ALA A 47 -3.87 -3.67 -13.81
CA ALA A 47 -3.85 -2.28 -14.24
C ALA A 47 -5.22 -1.87 -14.83
N LYS A 48 -5.76 -2.68 -15.74
CA LYS A 48 -7.08 -2.46 -16.34
C LYS A 48 -8.20 -2.49 -15.31
N LEU A 49 -8.19 -3.45 -14.38
CA LEU A 49 -9.22 -3.59 -13.35
C LEU A 49 -9.28 -2.36 -12.43
N LEU A 50 -8.12 -1.77 -12.11
CA LEU A 50 -8.00 -0.61 -11.24
C LEU A 50 -8.00 0.74 -12.00
N GLY A 51 -8.15 0.72 -13.32
CA GLY A 51 -8.09 1.91 -14.16
C GLY A 51 -6.75 2.65 -14.08
N LYS A 52 -5.65 1.90 -14.01
CA LYS A 52 -4.27 2.41 -13.99
C LYS A 52 -3.56 2.11 -15.30
N GLU A 53 -2.55 2.92 -15.60
CA GLU A 53 -1.76 2.80 -16.84
C GLU A 53 -0.86 1.56 -16.82
N ALA A 54 -0.36 1.17 -15.65
CA ALA A 54 0.52 0.01 -15.47
C ALA A 54 0.34 -0.60 -14.08
N ALA A 55 0.85 -1.83 -13.92
CA ALA A 55 1.04 -2.51 -12.65
C ALA A 55 2.36 -3.28 -12.68
N ILE A 56 2.88 -3.61 -11.49
CA ILE A 56 4.09 -4.43 -11.35
C ILE A 56 3.83 -5.57 -10.36
N PHE A 57 4.27 -6.78 -10.70
CA PHE A 57 4.24 -7.91 -9.78
C PHE A 57 5.42 -7.83 -8.81
N VAL A 58 5.16 -8.06 -7.53
CA VAL A 58 6.19 -8.12 -6.49
C VAL A 58 5.94 -9.30 -5.57
N PRO A 59 7.01 -9.88 -4.98
CA PRO A 59 6.91 -11.10 -4.16
C PRO A 59 6.18 -10.90 -2.82
N SER A 60 6.00 -9.67 -2.34
CA SER A 60 5.32 -9.42 -1.06
C SER A 60 4.63 -8.05 -1.01
N GLY A 61 3.60 -7.93 -0.16
CA GLY A 61 2.95 -6.64 0.13
C GLY A 61 3.90 -5.61 0.73
N THR A 62 4.86 -6.06 1.56
CA THR A 62 5.94 -5.20 2.06
C THR A 62 6.76 -4.61 0.93
N MET A 63 7.15 -5.41 -0.07
CA MET A 63 7.89 -4.87 -1.22
C MET A 63 7.03 -3.88 -2.03
N ALA A 64 5.73 -4.15 -2.20
CA ALA A 64 4.81 -3.22 -2.87
C ALA A 64 4.77 -1.85 -2.17
N ASN A 65 4.56 -1.85 -0.85
CA ASN A 65 4.51 -0.61 -0.07
C ASN A 65 5.85 0.13 -0.08
N GLN A 66 6.96 -0.57 0.12
CA GLN A 66 8.28 0.07 0.13
C GLN A 66 8.67 0.60 -1.25
N LEU A 67 8.33 -0.11 -2.33
CA LEU A 67 8.54 0.38 -3.70
C LEU A 67 7.69 1.62 -3.98
N ALA A 68 6.43 1.64 -3.56
CA ALA A 68 5.53 2.78 -3.73
C ALA A 68 6.04 4.02 -2.96
N ILE A 69 6.43 3.84 -1.69
CA ILE A 69 7.01 4.92 -0.88
C ILE A 69 8.28 5.43 -1.55
N LYS A 70 9.21 4.55 -1.92
CA LYS A 70 10.48 4.94 -2.56
C LYS A 70 10.26 5.68 -3.88
N SER A 71 9.27 5.28 -4.67
CA SER A 71 8.97 5.89 -5.97
C SER A 71 8.32 7.27 -5.84
N HIS A 72 7.64 7.54 -4.72
CA HIS A 72 6.92 8.79 -4.50
C HIS A 72 7.70 9.83 -3.66
N THR A 73 8.83 9.44 -3.08
CA THR A 73 9.56 10.26 -2.10
C THR A 73 11.04 10.42 -2.45
N GLN A 74 11.68 11.40 -1.83
CA GLN A 74 13.12 11.62 -1.76
C GLN A 74 13.60 11.50 -0.31
N ALA A 75 14.91 11.33 -0.12
CA ALA A 75 15.51 11.36 1.20
C ALA A 75 15.22 12.70 1.90
N GLY A 76 14.74 12.66 3.14
CA GLY A 76 14.31 13.83 3.90
C GLY A 76 12.83 14.21 3.74
N ASP A 77 12.08 13.54 2.85
CA ASP A 77 10.63 13.74 2.77
C ASP A 77 9.91 13.13 3.98
N GLU A 78 8.69 13.61 4.22
CA GLU A 78 7.76 13.12 5.24
C GLU A 78 6.54 12.45 4.61
N VAL A 79 6.16 11.28 5.15
CA VAL A 79 4.97 10.51 4.78
C VAL A 79 3.95 10.56 5.91
N VAL A 80 2.78 11.14 5.65
CA VAL A 80 1.66 11.16 6.62
C VAL A 80 0.92 9.82 6.55
N ILE A 81 0.75 9.15 7.68
CA ILE A 81 0.18 7.80 7.77
C ILE A 81 -0.59 7.60 9.07
N GLU A 82 -1.50 6.62 9.12
CA GLU A 82 -2.13 6.24 10.39
C GLU A 82 -1.17 5.45 11.29
N ALA A 83 -1.17 5.74 12.58
CA ALA A 83 -0.17 5.28 13.55
C ALA A 83 -0.11 3.75 13.73
N THR A 84 -1.14 3.03 13.30
CA THR A 84 -1.25 1.57 13.36
C THR A 84 -1.22 0.90 11.98
N SER A 85 -0.97 1.66 10.90
CA SER A 85 -0.87 1.12 9.55
C SER A 85 0.35 0.21 9.36
N HIS A 86 0.22 -0.69 8.39
CA HIS A 86 1.19 -1.73 8.06
C HIS A 86 2.53 -1.20 7.56
N PRO A 87 2.60 -0.22 6.62
CA PRO A 87 3.87 0.30 6.12
C PRO A 87 4.76 0.90 7.21
N TYR A 88 4.16 1.40 8.30
CA TYR A 88 4.88 1.92 9.44
C TYR A 88 5.27 0.83 10.45
N ASN A 89 4.33 -0.04 10.85
CA ASN A 89 4.53 -0.95 11.99
C ASN A 89 5.11 -2.34 11.65
N PHE A 90 4.82 -2.88 10.47
CA PHE A 90 5.00 -4.31 10.18
C PHE A 90 5.97 -4.57 9.02
N GLU A 91 6.80 -3.58 8.68
CA GLU A 91 7.72 -3.64 7.53
C GLU A 91 9.18 -3.37 7.93
N GLY A 92 9.51 -3.64 9.20
CA GLY A 92 10.89 -3.60 9.69
C GLY A 92 11.55 -2.22 9.66
N GLY A 93 10.76 -1.14 9.65
CA GLY A 93 11.27 0.23 9.50
C GLY A 93 11.73 0.55 8.08
N GLY A 94 11.24 -0.18 7.06
CA GLY A 94 11.67 -0.06 5.68
C GLY A 94 11.67 1.36 5.13
N GLY A 95 10.67 2.18 5.47
CA GLY A 95 10.59 3.57 4.99
C GLY A 95 11.84 4.37 5.37
N ALA A 96 12.26 4.27 6.63
CA ALA A 96 13.46 4.97 7.12
C ALA A 96 14.75 4.41 6.48
N VAL A 97 14.87 3.09 6.37
CA VAL A 97 16.12 2.45 5.90
C VAL A 97 16.31 2.52 4.38
N LEU A 98 15.24 2.31 3.61
CA LEU A 98 15.29 2.20 2.15
C LEU A 98 15.03 3.52 1.44
N SER A 99 14.18 4.36 2.02
CA SER A 99 13.75 5.63 1.42
C SER A 99 14.31 6.85 2.13
N ALA A 100 14.90 6.71 3.32
CA ALA A 100 15.42 7.80 4.14
C ALA A 100 14.36 8.89 4.41
N ILE A 101 13.11 8.45 4.63
CA ILE A 101 11.98 9.33 4.93
C ILE A 101 11.68 9.36 6.43
N GLN A 102 10.94 10.39 6.84
CA GLN A 102 10.27 10.46 8.13
C GLN A 102 8.80 10.05 7.98
N PHE A 103 8.26 9.30 8.93
CA PHE A 103 6.81 9.12 9.03
C PHE A 103 6.20 10.14 10.01
N TYR A 104 5.08 10.74 9.63
CA TYR A 104 4.22 11.51 10.52
C TYR A 104 2.96 10.70 10.82
N CYS A 105 2.90 10.14 12.03
CA CYS A 105 1.86 9.19 12.42
C CYS A 105 0.67 9.92 13.07
N LEU A 106 -0.49 9.83 12.43
CA LEU A 106 -1.76 10.34 12.94
C LEU A 106 -2.59 9.21 13.56
N LYS A 107 -3.39 9.52 14.58
CA LYS A 107 -4.30 8.53 15.18
C LYS A 107 -5.68 8.66 14.56
N GLY A 108 -6.09 7.64 13.81
CA GLY A 108 -7.43 7.55 13.23
C GLY A 108 -8.43 6.84 14.15
N ILE A 109 -9.71 6.97 13.84
CA ILE A 109 -10.75 6.15 14.46
C ILE A 109 -10.87 4.87 13.66
N ARG A 110 -10.46 3.73 14.26
CA ARG A 110 -10.38 2.44 13.56
C ARG A 110 -9.56 2.54 12.27
N GLY A 111 -8.42 3.24 12.30
CA GLY A 111 -7.57 3.38 11.11
C GLY A 111 -8.03 4.40 10.08
N ILE A 112 -9.14 5.10 10.32
CA ILE A 112 -9.69 6.12 9.41
C ILE A 112 -9.23 7.50 9.87
N LEU A 113 -8.49 8.19 9.00
CA LEU A 113 -8.09 9.58 9.16
C LEU A 113 -9.09 10.53 8.49
N ASP A 114 -9.22 11.72 9.05
CA ASP A 114 -9.95 12.83 8.44
C ASP A 114 -9.01 13.73 7.64
N ALA A 115 -9.54 14.34 6.58
CA ALA A 115 -8.77 15.29 5.76
C ALA A 115 -8.24 16.47 6.61
N SER A 116 -9.00 16.94 7.60
CA SER A 116 -8.55 18.01 8.51
C SER A 116 -7.33 17.60 9.34
N GLN A 117 -7.29 16.36 9.85
CA GLN A 117 -6.13 15.86 10.59
C GLN A 117 -4.88 15.82 9.72
N ILE A 118 -5.06 15.44 8.44
CA ILE A 118 -3.96 15.43 7.47
C ILE A 118 -3.53 16.86 7.15
N GLU A 119 -4.47 17.78 6.94
CA GLU A 119 -4.15 19.19 6.64
C GLU A 119 -3.34 19.85 7.77
N GLU A 120 -3.69 19.59 9.02
CA GLU A 120 -2.96 20.08 10.20
C GLU A 120 -1.54 19.47 10.31
N ALA A 121 -1.31 18.29 9.74
CA ALA A 121 -0.01 17.62 9.74
C ALA A 121 0.95 18.14 8.66
N ILE A 122 0.45 18.85 7.64
CA ILE A 122 1.29 19.35 6.55
C ILE A 122 2.26 20.40 7.07
N ARG A 123 3.56 20.19 6.84
CA ARG A 123 4.60 21.13 7.25
C ARG A 123 4.57 22.41 6.41
N PRO A 124 4.84 23.58 7.02
CA PRO A 124 5.12 24.78 6.25
C PRO A 124 6.45 24.61 5.50
N ASP A 125 6.63 25.39 4.43
CA ASP A 125 7.89 25.47 3.69
C ASP A 125 8.94 26.22 4.53
N ASP A 126 9.68 25.47 5.34
CA ASP A 126 10.74 25.96 6.22
C ASP A 126 11.84 24.89 6.35
N HIS A 127 13.10 25.32 6.22
CA HIS A 127 14.27 24.45 6.21
C HIS A 127 14.49 23.62 7.49
N HIS A 128 13.80 23.94 8.60
CA HIS A 128 13.84 23.13 9.82
C HIS A 128 12.99 21.87 9.74
N PHE A 129 12.02 21.79 8.80
CA PHE A 129 11.09 20.68 8.69
C PHE A 129 11.38 19.78 7.49
N PRO A 130 11.03 18.48 7.56
CA PRO A 130 10.97 17.65 6.36
C PRO A 130 9.84 18.10 5.44
N VAL A 131 9.94 17.77 4.15
CA VAL A 131 8.91 18.11 3.16
C VAL A 131 7.81 17.07 3.21
N THR A 132 6.59 17.45 3.64
CA THR A 132 5.42 16.57 3.52
C THR A 132 5.16 16.29 2.05
N ARG A 133 5.29 15.01 1.63
CA ARG A 133 5.23 14.63 0.21
C ARG A 133 4.10 13.66 -0.12
N LEU A 134 3.88 12.68 0.75
CA LEU A 134 3.02 11.53 0.49
C LEU A 134 2.04 11.32 1.65
N ILE A 135 0.79 11.04 1.31
CA ILE A 135 -0.21 10.52 2.23
C ILE A 135 -0.35 9.01 1.95
N CYS A 136 -0.17 8.20 2.97
CA CYS A 136 -0.34 6.75 2.90
C CYS A 136 -1.61 6.34 3.66
N LEU A 137 -2.57 5.77 2.95
CA LEU A 137 -3.80 5.21 3.52
C LEU A 137 -3.73 3.67 3.52
N GLU A 138 -4.53 3.00 4.35
CA GLU A 138 -4.68 1.55 4.36
C GLU A 138 -6.16 1.18 4.25
N ASN A 139 -6.53 0.36 3.26
CA ASN A 139 -7.90 -0.11 3.07
C ASN A 139 -7.95 -1.56 2.55
N THR A 140 -8.56 -2.50 3.27
CA THR A 140 -9.11 -2.38 4.64
C THR A 140 -8.03 -2.18 5.70
N HIS A 141 -8.33 -1.46 6.78
CA HIS A 141 -7.35 -1.22 7.83
C HIS A 141 -7.27 -2.39 8.83
N ASN A 142 -6.14 -3.09 8.87
CA ASN A 142 -5.92 -4.31 9.64
C ASN A 142 -6.11 -4.06 11.16
N ARG A 143 -5.38 -3.09 11.72
CA ARG A 143 -5.49 -2.73 13.15
C ARG A 143 -6.78 -1.97 13.50
N GLY A 144 -7.56 -1.56 12.49
CA GLY A 144 -8.92 -1.02 12.64
C GLY A 144 -10.00 -2.11 12.76
N GLY A 145 -9.58 -3.38 12.79
CA GLY A 145 -10.46 -4.54 12.79
C GLY A 145 -11.06 -4.80 11.41
N GLY A 146 -10.29 -4.62 10.34
CA GLY A 146 -10.76 -4.76 8.96
C GLY A 146 -11.77 -3.67 8.57
N SER A 147 -11.64 -2.46 9.13
CA SER A 147 -12.49 -1.34 8.77
C SER A 147 -12.29 -0.95 7.31
N ILE A 148 -13.38 -0.60 6.66
CA ILE A 148 -13.41 -0.09 5.29
C ILE A 148 -13.35 1.43 5.35
N TYR A 149 -12.44 2.01 4.59
CA TYR A 149 -12.35 3.47 4.45
C TYR A 149 -13.58 3.99 3.70
N PRO A 150 -14.39 4.90 4.28
CA PRO A 150 -15.51 5.49 3.57
C PRO A 150 -15.03 6.22 2.31
N ILE A 151 -15.66 5.96 1.18
CA ILE A 151 -15.23 6.49 -0.12
C ILE A 151 -15.30 8.03 -0.15
N GLU A 152 -16.25 8.62 0.57
CA GLU A 152 -16.41 10.06 0.70
C GLU A 152 -15.21 10.69 1.40
N LYS A 153 -14.73 10.05 2.48
CA LYS A 153 -13.52 10.48 3.21
C LYS A 153 -12.27 10.33 2.34
N MET A 154 -12.14 9.23 1.60
CA MET A 154 -11.04 9.09 0.63
C MET A 154 -11.08 10.18 -0.43
N ALA A 155 -12.28 10.55 -0.91
CA ALA A 155 -12.44 11.63 -1.88
C ALA A 155 -12.10 13.01 -1.30
N GLU A 156 -12.42 13.28 -0.03
CA GLU A 156 -11.99 14.49 0.70
C GLU A 156 -10.47 14.58 0.79
N ILE A 157 -9.82 13.50 1.21
CA ILE A 157 -8.35 13.41 1.30
C ILE A 157 -7.71 13.57 -0.09
N HIS A 158 -8.31 12.97 -1.12
CA HIS A 158 -7.85 13.15 -2.50
C HIS A 158 -7.92 14.61 -2.98
N ARG A 159 -9.02 15.31 -2.66
CA ARG A 159 -9.16 16.75 -2.98
C ARG A 159 -8.12 17.59 -2.25
N LEU A 160 -7.88 17.31 -0.97
CA LEU A 160 -6.85 17.98 -0.18
C LEU A 160 -5.45 17.72 -0.76
N ALA A 161 -5.10 16.46 -1.05
CA ALA A 161 -3.80 16.12 -1.61
C ALA A 161 -3.56 16.86 -2.93
N LYS A 162 -4.56 16.89 -3.82
CA LYS A 162 -4.48 17.63 -5.07
C LYS A 162 -4.30 19.14 -4.86
N SER A 163 -5.00 19.75 -3.90
CA SER A 163 -4.89 21.19 -3.65
C SER A 163 -3.54 21.59 -3.03
N LYS A 164 -2.89 20.67 -2.32
CA LYS A 164 -1.58 20.87 -1.67
C LYS A 164 -0.40 20.31 -2.47
N GLY A 165 -0.64 19.72 -3.64
CA GLY A 165 0.40 19.10 -4.47
C GLY A 165 1.03 17.84 -3.87
N LEU A 166 0.30 17.13 -2.99
CA LEU A 166 0.73 15.89 -2.34
C LEU A 166 0.33 14.66 -3.17
N LEU A 167 1.12 13.60 -3.02
CA LEU A 167 0.83 12.28 -3.60
C LEU A 167 0.01 11.43 -2.62
N ILE A 168 -0.70 10.42 -3.13
CA ILE A 168 -1.43 9.45 -2.31
C ILE A 168 -1.01 8.04 -2.71
N HIS A 169 -0.65 7.24 -1.70
CA HIS A 169 -0.51 5.78 -1.80
C HIS A 169 -1.62 5.10 -0.97
N LEU A 170 -2.13 3.98 -1.47
CA LEU A 170 -3.09 3.14 -0.76
C LEU A 170 -2.47 1.76 -0.57
N ASP A 171 -2.19 1.38 0.67
CA ASP A 171 -2.00 -0.02 1.03
C ASP A 171 -3.35 -0.73 0.89
N GLY A 172 -3.48 -1.43 -0.24
CA GLY A 172 -4.64 -2.20 -0.65
C GLY A 172 -4.48 -3.70 -0.43
N ALA A 173 -3.71 -4.15 0.57
CA ALA A 173 -3.43 -5.57 0.79
C ALA A 173 -4.69 -6.46 0.85
N ARG A 174 -5.83 -5.87 1.24
CA ARG A 174 -7.15 -6.52 1.35
C ARG A 174 -8.22 -5.81 0.53
N LEU A 175 -7.84 -5.12 -0.55
CA LEU A 175 -8.77 -4.36 -1.39
C LEU A 175 -9.90 -5.21 -1.97
N TRP A 176 -9.66 -6.51 -2.18
CA TRP A 176 -10.61 -7.45 -2.77
C TRP A 176 -11.55 -8.13 -1.76
N ASN A 177 -11.34 -7.91 -0.46
CA ASN A 177 -12.19 -8.45 0.60
C ASN A 177 -13.41 -7.55 0.82
#